data_AF-A0A3S4YES2-F1
#
_entry.id   AF-A0A3S4YES2-F1
#
_cell.length_a   1.000
_cell.length_b   1.000
_cell.length_c   1.000
_cell.angle_alpha   90.00
_cell.angle_beta   90.00
_cell.angle_gamma   90.00
#
_symmetry.space_group_name_H-M   'P 1'
#
loop_
_entity.id
_entity.type
_entity.pdbx_description
1 polymer ?
#
loop_
_entity_poly.entity_id
_entity_poly.type
_entity_poly.pdbx_seq_one_letter_code
_entity_poly.pdbx_strand_id
1 'polypeptide(L)' 'MKYYQQVIADPKAEPEDKTYALYRAVMCFSPSGYNSCDRQEISQKTRQRWFNLLKSQYKGNQWEQKLKYYW' A
#
# COMPACT_ATOMS: atom_id res chain seq x y z
N MET A 1 5.66 6.41 6.76
CA MET A 1 4.35 6.21 6.11
C MET A 1 3.62 7.47 5.69
N LYS A 2 3.76 8.62 6.37
CA LYS A 2 2.93 9.82 6.12
C LYS A 2 2.87 10.26 4.65
N TYR A 3 4.01 10.27 3.95
CA TYR A 3 4.07 10.63 2.52
C TYR A 3 3.31 9.66 1.61
N TYR A 4 3.44 8.34 1.83
CA TYR A 4 2.69 7.37 1.03
C TYR A 4 1.19 7.50 1.25
N GLN A 5 0.75 7.78 2.48
CA GLN A 5 -0.67 8.02 2.76
C GLN A 5 -1.19 9.27 2.01
N GLN A 6 -0.38 10.33 1.93
CA GLN A 6 -0.73 11.54 1.15
C GLN A 6 -0.88 11.21 -0.33
N VAL A 7 0.08 10.49 -0.92
CA VAL A 7 0.02 10.08 -2.35
C VAL A 7 -1.18 9.15 -2.62
N ILE A 8 -1.49 8.23 -1.71
CA ILE A 8 -2.66 7.34 -1.83
C ILE A 8 -3.97 8.14 -1.78
N ALA A 9 -4.05 9.14 -0.91
CA ALA A 9 -5.24 9.97 -0.73
C ALA A 9 -5.43 11.03 -1.83
N ASP A 10 -4.36 11.40 -2.54
CA ASP A 10 -4.42 12.39 -3.60
C ASP A 10 -5.08 11.82 -4.86
N PRO A 11 -6.26 12.31 -5.30
CA PRO A 11 -6.90 11.86 -6.52
C PRO A 11 -6.12 12.21 -7.79
N LYS A 12 -5.22 13.19 -7.73
CA LYS A 12 -4.41 13.68 -8.86
C LYS A 12 -3.02 13.04 -8.92
N ALA A 13 -2.64 12.22 -7.94
CA ALA A 13 -1.36 11.54 -7.98
C ALA A 13 -1.25 10.62 -9.20
N GLU A 14 -0.09 10.63 -9.83
CA GLU A 14 0.21 9.78 -10.96
C GLU A 14 -0.01 8.30 -10.61
N PRO A 15 -0.58 7.49 -11.53
CA PRO A 15 -0.87 6.08 -11.26
C PRO A 15 0.35 5.28 -10.79
N GLU A 16 1.54 5.58 -11.32
CA GLU A 16 2.77 4.89 -10.93
C GLU A 16 3.21 5.23 -9.50
N ASP A 17 3.15 6.51 -9.10
CA ASP A 17 3.45 6.93 -7.74
C ASP A 17 2.45 6.34 -6.74
N LYS A 18 1.17 6.32 -7.11
CA LYS A 18 0.11 5.76 -6.26
C LYS A 18 0.27 4.26 -6.08
N THR A 19 0.60 3.51 -7.13
CA THR A 19 0.82 2.06 -7.04
C THR A 19 2.06 1.72 -6.23
N TYR A 20 3.14 2.49 -6.38
CA TYR A 20 4.33 2.36 -5.52
C TYR A 20 4.00 2.66 -4.05
N ALA A 21 3.26 3.73 -3.78
CA ALA A 21 2.86 4.11 -2.43
C ALA A 21 1.99 3.03 -1.78
N LEU A 22 1.01 2.48 -2.50
CA LEU A 22 0.18 1.35 -2.03
C LEU A 22 1.05 0.13 -1.70
N TYR A 23 1.95 -0.24 -2.60
CA TYR A 23 2.85 -1.38 -2.40
C TYR A 23 3.71 -1.20 -1.15
N ARG A 24 4.37 -0.04 -1.00
CA ARG A 24 5.19 0.27 0.17
C ARG A 24 4.35 0.26 1.45
N ALA A 25 3.15 0.84 1.41
CA ALA A 25 2.26 0.90 2.58
C ALA A 25 1.81 -0.48 3.06
N VAL A 26 1.53 -1.42 2.15
CA VAL A 26 1.21 -2.82 2.50
C VAL A 26 2.45 -3.55 3.02
N MET A 27 3.58 -3.42 2.33
CA MET A 27 4.82 -4.11 2.69
C MET A 27 5.36 -3.75 4.07
N CYS A 28 5.05 -2.55 4.57
CA CYS A 28 5.46 -2.11 5.91
C CYS A 28 4.87 -2.90 7.06
N PHE A 29 3.88 -3.73 6.81
CA PHE A 29 3.33 -4.62 7.82
C PHE A 29 3.51 -6.10 7.48
N SER A 30 4.26 -6.42 6.43
CA SER A 30 4.54 -7.80 6.04
C SER A 30 5.96 -8.22 6.47
N PRO A 31 6.19 -9.51 6.81
CA PRO A 31 5.22 -10.61 6.94
C PRO A 31 4.60 -10.70 8.35
N SER A 32 5.10 -9.93 9.32
CA SER A 32 4.79 -10.13 10.73
C SER A 32 3.46 -9.52 11.19
N GLY A 33 2.81 -8.68 10.37
CA GLY A 33 1.63 -7.89 10.74
C GLY A 33 1.96 -6.60 11.51
N TYR A 34 3.20 -6.46 12.01
CA TYR A 34 3.66 -5.28 12.74
C TYR A 34 4.21 -4.21 11.80
N ASN A 35 3.99 -2.94 12.15
CA ASN A 35 4.56 -1.82 11.41
C ASN A 35 6.09 -1.79 11.59
N SER A 36 6.84 -2.07 10.53
CA SER A 36 8.30 -2.02 10.50
C SER A 36 8.85 -0.71 9.92
N CYS A 37 7.99 0.16 9.39
CA CYS A 37 8.42 1.35 8.66
C CYS A 37 8.30 2.64 9.47
N ASP A 38 7.45 2.68 10.48
CA ASP A 38 7.39 3.75 11.46
C ASP A 38 6.58 3.32 12.70
N ARG A 39 6.26 4.28 13.57
CA ARG A 39 5.51 4.09 14.82
C ARG A 39 4.01 4.36 14.69
N GLN A 40 3.49 4.53 13.46
CA GLN A 40 2.07 4.82 13.29
C GLN A 40 1.23 3.56 13.48
N GLU A 41 0.16 3.69 14.25
CA GLU A 41 -0.89 2.68 14.30
C GLU A 41 -1.86 2.91 13.15
N ILE A 42 -1.90 1.95 12.24
CA ILE A 42 -2.85 1.95 11.12
C ILE A 42 -3.76 0.76 11.31
N SER A 43 -5.07 0.95 11.22
CA SER A 43 -6.02 -0.16 11.42
C SER A 43 -5.88 -1.23 10.33
N GLN A 44 -6.06 -2.50 10.67
CA GLN A 44 -6.04 -3.61 9.69
C GLN A 44 -6.99 -3.35 8.51
N LYS A 45 -8.18 -2.78 8.77
CA LYS A 45 -9.16 -2.39 7.74
C LYS A 45 -8.57 -1.42 6.70
N THR A 46 -7.76 -0.45 7.13
CA THR A 46 -7.11 0.49 6.20
C THR A 46 -6.07 -0.21 5.35
N ARG A 47 -5.29 -1.11 5.96
CA ARG A 47 -4.25 -1.88 5.27
C ARG A 47 -4.86 -2.83 4.22
N GLN A 48 -5.97 -3.50 4.56
CA GLN A 48 -6.77 -4.30 3.62
C GLN A 48 -7.32 -3.48 2.45
N ARG A 49 -7.80 -2.24 2.71
CA ARG A 49 -8.25 -1.35 1.64
C ARG A 49 -7.12 -1.02 0.66
N TRP A 50 -5.90 -0.77 1.14
CA TRP A 50 -4.75 -0.52 0.27
C TRP A 50 -4.39 -1.75 -0.58
N PHE A 51 -4.37 -2.92 0.03
CA PHE A 51 -4.15 -4.19 -0.68
C PHE A 51 -5.20 -4.38 -1.79
N ASN A 52 -6.48 -4.29 -1.44
CA ASN A 52 -7.58 -4.46 -2.39
C ASN A 52 -7.52 -3.44 -3.52
N LEU A 53 -7.21 -2.18 -3.20
CA LEU A 53 -7.07 -1.12 -4.21
C LEU A 53 -5.95 -1.44 -5.21
N LEU A 54 -4.78 -1.87 -4.73
CA LEU A 54 -3.66 -2.26 -5.58
C LEU A 54 -4.01 -3.48 -6.46
N LYS A 55 -4.63 -4.51 -5.89
CA LYS A 55 -4.97 -5.76 -6.60
C LYS A 55 -6.15 -5.63 -7.57
N SER A 56 -7.06 -4.68 -7.34
CA SER A 56 -8.24 -4.47 -8.19
C SER A 56 -8.02 -3.40 -9.24
N GLN A 57 -7.78 -2.16 -8.82
CA GLN A 57 -7.74 -1.02 -9.75
C GLN A 57 -6.46 -0.92 -10.55
N TYR A 58 -5.37 -1.52 -10.06
CA TYR A 58 -4.06 -1.43 -10.70
C TYR A 58 -3.51 -2.80 -11.10
N LYS A 59 -4.38 -3.76 -11.38
CA LYS A 59 -3.98 -5.11 -11.78
C LYS A 59 -3.01 -5.09 -12.98
N GLY A 60 -1.93 -5.87 -12.89
CA GLY A 60 -0.94 -6.00 -13.96
C GLY A 60 0.19 -4.98 -13.91
N ASN A 61 0.16 -3.99 -13.00
CA ASN A 61 1.31 -3.11 -12.80
C ASN A 61 2.46 -3.83 -12.07
N GLN A 62 3.68 -3.32 -12.21
CA GLN A 62 4.89 -3.94 -11.63
C GLN A 62 4.85 -4.12 -10.10
N TRP A 63 4.24 -3.18 -9.37
CA TRP A 63 4.15 -3.19 -7.91
C TRP A 63 3.07 -4.15 -7.40
N GLU A 64 1.96 -4.26 -8.14
CA GLU A 64 0.93 -5.26 -7.89
C GLU A 64 1.50 -6.68 -8.07
N GLN A 65 2.27 -6.92 -9.13
CA GLN A 65 2.95 -8.20 -9.37
C GLN A 65 4.03 -8.50 -8.33
N LYS A 66 4.75 -7.49 -7.84
CA LYS A 66 5.78 -7.64 -6.78
C LYS A 66 5.20 -7.86 -5.39
N LEU A 67 3.91 -7.65 -5.18
CA LEU A 67 3.25 -7.85 -3.90
C LEU A 67 3.07 -9.35 -3.61
N LYS A 68 4.11 -9.98 -3.06
CA LYS A 68 4.15 -11.42 -2.78
C LYS A 68 3.31 -11.84 -1.57
N TYR A 69 3.14 -10.93 -0.62
CA TYR A 69 2.52 -11.25 0.66
C TYR A 69 1.05 -10.87 0.62
N TYR A 70 0.22 -11.90 0.81
CA TYR A 70 -1.21 -11.77 0.98
C TYR A 70 -1.49 -11.23 2.39
N TRP A 71 -2.36 -10.23 2.48
CA TRP A 71 -2.98 -9.84 3.74
C TRP A 71 -4.21 -10.71 3.99
#